data_AF-A0A150TEC2-F1
#
_entry.id   AF-A0A150TEC2-F1
#
_cell.length_a   1.000
_cell.length_b   1.000
_cell.length_c   1.000
_cell.angle_alpha   90.00
_cell.angle_beta   90.00
_cell.angle_gamma   90.00
#
_symmetry.space_group_name_H-M   'P 1'
#
loop_
_entity.id
_entity.type
_entity.pdbx_description
1 polymer ?
#
loop_
_entity_poly.entity_id
_entity_poly.type
_entity_poly.pdbx_seq_one_letter_code
_entity_poly.pdbx_strand_id
1 'polypeptide(L)'
;MGYRNLSPQAMVNISAPWLDPAQDRKVFTSLPLLAPLLPAVEEAHGRILTTQRLGSSLQQQMKALIERALALDATHDRKLRGAYNYLGALAEMTDDPAFAAALLDLRDRLAPAGLRAISRSYGDQAGDAKLLRSRLDEASEKLLKKLKTPEGPLAQVVDAWVAAALEIEKLEAQREQLALSAPSNTDGATPREVLNARNAWIRMARAVETNLALEKTASAETVDRLLGRLRRESFRADRRGRKGGAEPAPADDA
;
A
#
# COMPACT_ATOMS: atom_id res chain seq x y z
N MET A 1 -25.64 5.98 24.75
CA MET A 1 -25.21 5.10 23.64
C MET A 1 -23.69 5.11 23.52
N GLY A 2 -23.09 4.07 22.91
CA GLY A 2 -21.65 3.99 22.67
C GLY A 2 -21.27 4.51 21.27
N TYR A 3 -20.28 5.40 21.16
CA TYR A 3 -19.72 5.84 19.87
C TYR A 3 -18.39 5.18 19.52
N ARG A 4 -17.86 4.35 20.44
CA ARG A 4 -16.54 3.72 20.31
C ARG A 4 -16.42 2.80 19.09
N ASN A 5 -17.54 2.25 18.63
CA ASN A 5 -17.59 1.32 17.50
C ASN A 5 -17.78 2.02 16.13
N LEU A 6 -17.98 3.34 16.10
CA LEU A 6 -18.09 4.08 14.84
C LEU A 6 -16.72 4.13 14.12
N SER A 7 -16.74 3.88 12.81
CA SER A 7 -15.57 4.07 11.96
C SER A 7 -15.33 5.57 11.70
N PRO A 8 -14.09 5.99 11.40
CA PRO A 8 -13.81 7.37 10.99
C PRO A 8 -14.71 7.86 9.85
N GLN A 9 -14.97 7.02 8.84
CA GLN A 9 -15.87 7.36 7.73
C GLN A 9 -17.30 7.61 8.20
N ALA A 10 -17.82 6.79 9.12
CA ALA A 10 -19.14 7.00 9.69
C ALA A 10 -19.22 8.32 10.47
N MET A 11 -18.18 8.65 11.25
CA MET A 11 -18.08 9.92 11.98
C MET A 11 -18.11 11.15 11.05
N VAL A 12 -17.37 11.11 9.94
CA VAL A 12 -17.43 12.13 8.87
C VAL A 12 -18.84 12.24 8.30
N ASN A 13 -19.44 11.12 7.90
CA ASN A 13 -20.77 11.10 7.29
C ASN A 13 -21.89 11.57 8.23
N ILE A 14 -21.73 11.41 9.54
CA ILE A 14 -22.68 11.89 10.56
C ILE A 14 -22.58 13.41 10.71
N SER A 15 -21.37 13.96 10.74
CA SER A 15 -21.13 15.38 11.01
C SER A 15 -21.19 16.27 9.76
N ALA A 16 -21.03 15.72 8.55
CA ALA A 16 -21.07 16.48 7.31
C ALA A 16 -22.36 17.31 7.10
N PRO A 17 -23.58 16.77 7.33
CA PRO A 17 -24.82 17.55 7.17
C PRO A 17 -24.91 18.77 8.10
N TRP A 18 -24.35 18.68 9.31
CA TRP A 18 -24.32 19.79 10.27
C TRP A 18 -23.44 20.96 9.80
N LEU A 19 -22.50 20.70 8.90
CA LEU A 19 -21.58 21.69 8.35
C LEU A 19 -22.02 22.23 6.98
N ASP A 20 -22.98 21.58 6.32
CA ASP A 20 -23.46 21.90 4.98
C ASP A 20 -24.60 22.95 5.01
N PRO A 21 -24.41 24.15 4.44
CA PRO A 21 -25.44 25.19 4.35
C PRO A 21 -26.72 24.78 3.60
N ALA A 22 -26.63 23.79 2.71
CA ALA A 22 -27.76 23.25 1.96
C ALA A 22 -28.52 22.14 2.72
N GLN A 23 -27.96 21.65 3.84
CA GLN A 23 -28.57 20.61 4.67
C GLN A 23 -28.92 21.15 6.06
N ASP A 24 -28.21 20.70 7.10
CA ASP A 24 -28.61 20.89 8.48
C ASP A 24 -27.89 22.06 9.15
N ARG A 25 -26.88 22.67 8.52
CA ARG A 25 -26.13 23.80 9.11
C ARG A 25 -27.04 24.95 9.53
N LYS A 26 -28.04 25.30 8.71
CA LYS A 26 -28.99 26.38 9.03
C LYS A 26 -29.84 26.04 10.26
N VAL A 27 -30.31 24.80 10.35
CA VAL A 27 -31.10 24.32 11.51
C VAL A 27 -30.22 24.25 12.75
N PHE A 28 -29.01 23.70 12.62
CA PHE A 28 -28.02 23.59 13.69
C PHE A 28 -27.67 24.96 14.29
N THR A 29 -27.45 25.97 13.43
CA THR A 29 -27.09 27.33 13.85
C THR A 29 -28.27 28.20 14.29
N SER A 30 -29.51 27.80 14.01
CA SER A 30 -30.70 28.47 14.54
C SER A 30 -30.98 28.17 16.01
N LEU A 31 -30.33 27.15 16.59
CA LEU A 31 -30.55 26.72 17.96
C LEU A 31 -29.49 27.37 18.90
N PRO A 32 -29.91 28.18 19.90
CA PRO A 32 -29.00 28.94 20.76
C PRO A 32 -27.88 28.15 21.43
N LEU A 33 -28.14 26.92 21.87
CA LEU A 33 -27.16 26.07 22.56
C LEU A 33 -26.28 25.27 21.60
N LEU A 34 -26.67 25.15 20.32
CA LEU A 34 -25.87 24.43 19.31
C LEU A 34 -25.03 25.37 18.47
N ALA A 35 -25.51 26.57 18.14
CA ALA A 35 -24.79 27.52 17.30
C ALA A 35 -23.33 27.77 17.76
N PRO A 36 -23.04 27.95 19.06
CA PRO A 36 -21.68 28.14 19.55
C PRO A 36 -20.76 26.92 19.37
N LEU A 37 -21.33 25.72 19.19
CA LEU A 37 -20.56 24.49 18.98
C LEU A 37 -20.06 24.34 17.54
N LEU A 38 -20.57 25.11 16.57
CA LEU A 38 -20.24 24.94 15.16
C LEU A 38 -18.72 24.93 14.88
N PRO A 39 -17.89 25.84 15.44
CA PRO A 39 -16.43 25.78 15.24
C PRO A 39 -15.80 24.48 15.75
N ALA A 40 -16.30 23.95 16.88
CA ALA A 40 -15.82 22.67 17.42
C ALA A 40 -16.25 21.48 16.56
N VAL A 41 -17.42 21.54 15.92
CA VAL A 41 -17.86 20.55 14.93
C VAL A 41 -16.95 20.59 13.70
N GLU A 42 -16.65 21.79 13.17
CA GLU A 42 -15.75 21.98 12.03
C GLU A 42 -14.34 21.44 12.32
N GLU A 43 -13.78 21.77 13.49
CA GLU A 43 -12.47 21.29 13.92
C GLU A 43 -12.41 19.76 14.07
N ALA A 44 -13.40 19.18 14.77
CA ALA A 44 -13.44 17.73 14.99
C ALA A 44 -13.68 16.96 13.67
N HIS A 45 -14.54 17.48 12.79
CA HIS A 45 -14.77 16.93 11.45
C HIS A 45 -13.52 17.01 10.57
N GLY A 46 -12.86 18.17 10.54
CA GLY A 46 -11.63 18.38 9.77
C GLY A 46 -10.52 17.43 10.19
N ARG A 47 -10.31 17.26 11.51
CA ARG A 47 -9.32 16.32 12.05
C ARG A 47 -9.57 14.89 11.59
N ILE A 48 -10.79 14.36 11.76
CA ILE A 48 -11.09 12.97 11.37
C ILE A 48 -11.03 12.78 9.84
N LEU A 49 -11.36 13.81 9.04
CA LEU A 49 -11.27 13.77 7.58
C LEU A 49 -9.82 13.76 7.08
N THR A 50 -8.95 14.59 7.67
CA THR A 50 -7.53 14.63 7.31
C THR A 50 -6.82 13.31 7.62
N THR A 51 -7.15 12.66 8.75
CA THR A 51 -6.59 11.33 9.07
C THR A 51 -6.94 10.24 8.03
N GLN A 52 -8.07 10.37 7.31
CA GLN A 52 -8.48 9.41 6.27
C GLN A 52 -7.76 9.63 4.93
N ARG A 53 -7.39 10.88 4.62
CA ARG A 53 -6.77 11.26 3.34
C ARG A 53 -5.26 10.98 3.31
N LEU A 54 -4.56 11.20 4.42
CA LEU A 54 -3.10 11.09 4.48
C LEU A 54 -2.61 9.62 4.53
N GLY A 55 -3.37 8.71 5.16
CA GLY A 55 -2.98 7.30 5.24
C GLY A 55 -3.15 6.52 3.93
N SER A 56 -4.12 6.87 3.09
CA SER A 56 -4.52 6.00 1.98
C SER A 56 -3.68 6.16 0.71
N SER A 57 -3.33 7.38 0.29
CA SER A 57 -2.70 7.58 -1.03
C SER A 57 -1.20 7.29 -1.06
N LEU A 58 -0.44 7.69 -0.04
CA LEU A 58 1.00 7.46 0.04
C LEU A 58 1.31 5.98 0.30
N GLN A 59 0.57 5.34 1.22
CA GLN A 59 0.72 3.92 1.49
C GLN A 59 0.36 3.06 0.28
N GLN A 60 -0.67 3.43 -0.49
CA GLN A 60 -1.01 2.75 -1.74
C GLN A 60 0.11 2.87 -2.78
N GLN A 61 0.69 4.07 -2.95
CA GLN A 61 1.81 4.28 -3.88
C GLN A 61 3.05 3.49 -3.45
N MET A 62 3.40 3.53 -2.16
CA MET A 62 4.52 2.77 -1.60
C MET A 62 4.32 1.26 -1.78
N LYS A 63 3.12 0.76 -1.50
CA LYS A 63 2.76 -0.64 -1.70
C LYS A 63 2.88 -1.04 -3.18
N ALA A 64 2.39 -0.22 -4.11
CA ALA A 64 2.47 -0.50 -5.54
C ALA A 64 3.93 -0.57 -6.04
N LEU A 65 4.81 0.31 -5.53
CA LEU A 65 6.24 0.26 -5.85
C LEU A 65 6.90 -1.03 -5.35
N ILE A 66 6.60 -1.44 -4.11
CA ILE A 66 7.12 -2.69 -3.52
C ILE A 66 6.63 -3.92 -4.31
N GLU A 67 5.33 -3.99 -4.62
CA GLU A 67 4.76 -5.12 -5.39
C GLU A 67 5.41 -5.23 -6.78
N ARG A 68 5.65 -4.09 -7.45
CA ARG A 68 6.32 -4.07 -8.75
C ARG A 68 7.78 -4.48 -8.65
N ALA A 69 8.51 -4.02 -7.62
CA ALA A 69 9.89 -4.43 -7.38
C ALA A 69 10.00 -5.95 -7.15
N LEU A 70 9.12 -6.53 -6.34
CA LEU A 70 9.05 -7.99 -6.12
C LEU A 70 8.80 -8.78 -7.41
N ALA A 71 7.90 -8.30 -8.28
CA ALA A 71 7.62 -8.96 -9.55
C ALA A 71 8.81 -8.91 -10.52
N LEU A 72 9.54 -7.80 -10.53
CA LEU A 72 10.76 -7.63 -11.33
C LEU A 72 11.89 -8.50 -10.78
N ASP A 73 12.08 -8.55 -9.47
CA ASP A 73 13.08 -9.40 -8.81
C ASP A 73 12.84 -10.88 -9.11
N ALA A 74 11.58 -11.33 -9.01
CA ALA A 74 11.20 -12.68 -9.41
C ALA A 74 11.50 -12.97 -10.90
N THR A 75 11.36 -11.96 -11.76
CA THR A 75 11.69 -12.08 -13.19
C THR A 75 13.20 -12.16 -13.40
N HIS A 76 13.97 -11.27 -12.77
CA HIS A 76 15.43 -11.27 -12.76
C HIS A 76 15.96 -12.64 -12.35
N ASP A 77 15.57 -13.12 -11.17
CA ASP A 77 16.04 -14.36 -10.57
C ASP A 77 15.73 -15.58 -11.43
N ARG A 78 14.50 -15.67 -11.94
CA ARG A 78 14.07 -16.78 -12.78
C ARG A 78 14.84 -16.80 -14.10
N LYS A 79 15.05 -15.65 -14.75
CA LYS A 79 15.77 -15.55 -16.02
C LYS A 79 17.27 -15.82 -15.83
N LEU A 80 17.86 -15.31 -14.75
CA LEU A 80 19.25 -15.59 -14.37
C LEU A 80 19.49 -17.07 -14.16
N ARG A 81 18.69 -17.69 -13.27
CA ARG A 81 18.76 -19.13 -13.00
C ARG A 81 18.54 -19.96 -14.26
N GLY A 82 17.58 -19.54 -15.09
CA GLY A 82 17.28 -20.17 -16.37
C GLY A 82 18.49 -20.21 -17.30
N ALA A 83 19.11 -19.07 -17.59
CA ALA A 83 20.27 -19.05 -18.49
C ALA A 83 21.47 -19.80 -17.90
N TYR A 84 21.73 -19.63 -16.59
CA TYR A 84 22.85 -20.26 -15.91
C TYR A 84 22.77 -21.79 -16.01
N ASN A 85 21.61 -22.35 -15.65
CA ASN A 85 21.39 -23.80 -15.69
C ASN A 85 21.32 -24.31 -17.14
N TYR A 86 20.74 -23.54 -18.06
CA TYR A 86 20.64 -23.92 -19.47
C TYR A 86 22.03 -24.06 -20.12
N LEU A 87 22.92 -23.09 -19.91
CA LEU A 87 24.30 -23.15 -20.41
C LEU A 87 25.07 -24.32 -19.81
N GLY A 88 24.92 -24.54 -18.49
CA GLY A 88 25.53 -25.70 -17.83
C GLY A 88 25.03 -27.03 -18.40
N ALA A 89 23.72 -27.17 -18.58
CA ALA A 89 23.14 -28.39 -19.14
C ALA A 89 23.61 -28.65 -20.58
N LEU A 90 23.67 -27.61 -21.43
CA LEU A 90 24.18 -27.76 -22.80
C LEU A 90 25.65 -28.21 -22.83
N ALA A 91 26.47 -27.72 -21.90
CA ALA A 91 27.88 -28.09 -21.81
C ALA A 91 28.06 -29.57 -21.41
N GLU A 92 27.19 -30.09 -20.54
CA GLU A 92 27.20 -31.51 -20.13
C GLU A 92 26.67 -32.45 -21.24
N MET A 93 25.77 -31.97 -22.09
CA MET A 93 25.12 -32.80 -23.12
C MET A 93 25.87 -32.87 -24.45
N THR A 94 26.88 -32.03 -24.67
CA THR A 94 27.60 -31.97 -25.94
C THR A 94 28.87 -32.82 -25.92
N ASP A 95 29.12 -33.57 -27.00
CA ASP A 95 30.38 -34.33 -27.17
C ASP A 95 31.53 -33.45 -27.70
N ASP A 96 31.28 -32.19 -28.07
CA ASP A 96 32.31 -31.25 -28.53
C ASP A 96 32.93 -30.52 -27.32
N PRO A 97 34.18 -30.86 -26.92
CA PRO A 97 34.80 -30.28 -25.74
C PRO A 97 35.09 -28.78 -25.90
N ALA A 98 35.33 -28.29 -27.12
CA ALA A 98 35.55 -26.87 -27.37
C ALA A 98 34.24 -26.08 -27.22
N PHE A 99 33.13 -26.65 -27.69
CA PHE A 99 31.82 -26.04 -27.52
C PHE A 99 31.36 -26.06 -26.05
N ALA A 100 31.58 -27.15 -25.32
CA ALA A 100 31.31 -27.23 -23.89
C ALA A 100 32.08 -26.13 -23.11
N ALA A 101 33.38 -25.97 -23.39
CA ALA A 101 34.19 -24.92 -22.76
C ALA A 101 33.66 -23.51 -23.07
N ALA A 102 33.25 -23.24 -24.31
CA ALA A 102 32.68 -21.95 -24.69
C ALA A 102 31.33 -21.64 -23.99
N LEU A 103 30.50 -22.66 -23.74
CA LEU A 103 29.25 -22.51 -23.00
C LEU A 103 29.49 -22.17 -21.52
N LEU A 104 30.47 -22.82 -20.90
CA LEU A 104 30.85 -22.58 -19.51
C LEU A 104 31.50 -21.20 -19.34
N ASP A 105 32.38 -20.80 -20.26
CA ASP A 105 32.97 -19.45 -20.28
C ASP A 105 31.88 -18.37 -20.43
N LEU A 106 30.93 -18.56 -21.34
CA LEU A 106 29.77 -17.66 -21.48
C LEU A 106 28.95 -17.59 -20.18
N ARG A 107 28.68 -18.74 -19.54
CA ARG A 107 27.94 -18.81 -18.28
C ARG A 107 28.61 -17.99 -17.20
N ASP A 108 29.93 -18.14 -17.05
CA ASP A 108 30.70 -17.51 -15.99
C ASP A 108 30.92 -16.00 -16.26
N ARG A 109 30.96 -15.57 -17.53
CA ARG A 109 30.93 -14.13 -17.90
C ARG A 109 29.59 -13.48 -17.58
N LEU A 110 28.49 -14.17 -17.86
CA LEU A 110 27.13 -13.68 -17.59
C LEU A 110 26.84 -13.61 -16.09
N ALA A 111 27.29 -14.61 -15.32
CA ALA A 111 27.07 -14.69 -13.88
C ALA A 111 28.37 -15.08 -13.14
N PRO A 112 29.31 -14.13 -12.92
CA PRO A 112 30.60 -14.42 -12.28
C PRO A 112 30.49 -14.92 -10.84
N ALA A 113 29.42 -14.54 -10.13
CA ALA A 113 29.12 -15.04 -8.79
C ALA A 113 28.28 -16.33 -8.80
N GLY A 114 28.04 -16.90 -9.98
CA GLY A 114 27.08 -17.96 -10.20
C GLY A 114 25.68 -17.58 -9.70
N LEU A 115 24.95 -18.58 -9.20
CA LEU A 115 23.60 -18.40 -8.69
C LEU A 115 23.52 -17.54 -7.40
N ARG A 116 24.65 -17.18 -6.76
CA ARG A 116 24.62 -16.24 -5.63
C ARG A 116 24.24 -14.81 -6.07
N ALA A 117 24.24 -14.53 -7.37
CA ALA A 117 23.80 -13.23 -7.90
C ALA A 117 22.33 -12.92 -7.59
N ILE A 118 21.47 -13.92 -7.43
CA ILE A 118 20.04 -13.74 -7.13
C ILE A 118 19.78 -13.25 -5.69
N SER A 119 20.72 -13.46 -4.77
CA SER A 119 20.58 -13.04 -3.37
C SER A 119 21.21 -11.68 -3.09
N ARG A 120 21.61 -10.94 -4.13
CA ARG A 120 22.27 -9.64 -4.00
C ARG A 120 21.26 -8.52 -3.76
N SER A 121 21.75 -7.42 -3.18
CA SER A 121 20.96 -6.20 -3.06
C SER A 121 20.55 -5.68 -4.44
N TYR A 122 19.44 -4.96 -4.52
CA TYR A 122 18.95 -4.39 -5.78
C TYR A 122 19.97 -3.45 -6.45
N GLY A 123 20.72 -2.68 -5.66
CA GLY A 123 21.81 -1.84 -6.17
C GLY A 123 22.94 -2.66 -6.81
N ASP A 124 23.34 -3.77 -6.17
CA ASP A 124 24.37 -4.66 -6.71
C ASP A 124 23.90 -5.39 -7.98
N GLN A 125 22.63 -5.82 -8.02
CA GLN A 125 22.03 -6.43 -9.22
C GLN A 125 22.07 -5.45 -10.41
N ALA A 126 21.68 -4.19 -10.19
CA ALA A 126 21.73 -3.14 -11.22
C ALA A 126 23.16 -2.83 -11.65
N GLY A 127 24.10 -2.79 -10.70
CA GLY A 127 25.53 -2.62 -10.98
C GLY A 127 26.08 -3.73 -11.88
N ASP A 128 25.77 -4.98 -11.58
CA ASP A 128 26.16 -6.12 -12.42
C ASP A 128 25.51 -6.06 -13.81
N ALA A 129 24.23 -5.70 -13.89
CA ALA A 129 23.51 -5.55 -15.15
C ALA A 129 24.15 -4.50 -16.07
N LYS A 130 24.63 -3.37 -15.51
CA LYS A 130 25.36 -2.34 -16.26
C LYS A 130 26.70 -2.83 -16.80
N LEU A 131 27.38 -3.69 -16.04
CA LEU A 131 28.69 -4.22 -16.42
C LEU A 131 28.61 -5.43 -17.37
N LEU A 132 27.46 -6.13 -17.43
CA LEU A 132 27.31 -7.39 -18.15
C LEU A 132 27.82 -7.31 -19.59
N ARG A 133 27.41 -6.31 -20.35
CA ARG A 133 27.81 -6.17 -21.77
C ARG A 133 29.32 -5.95 -21.94
N SER A 134 29.99 -5.32 -20.98
CA SER A 134 31.45 -5.15 -21.02
C SER A 134 32.24 -6.44 -20.80
N ARG A 135 31.59 -7.49 -20.26
CA ARG A 135 32.20 -8.81 -20.03
C ARG A 135 32.07 -9.74 -21.24
N LEU A 136 31.22 -9.39 -22.20
CA LEU A 136 30.95 -10.20 -23.39
C LEU A 136 31.85 -9.77 -24.55
N ASP A 137 32.51 -10.74 -25.15
CA ASP A 137 33.22 -10.56 -26.42
C ASP A 137 32.31 -10.91 -27.62
N GLU A 138 32.83 -10.74 -28.84
CA GLU A 138 32.08 -11.02 -30.06
C GLU A 138 31.64 -12.49 -30.16
N ALA A 139 32.45 -13.42 -29.67
CA ALA A 139 32.13 -14.84 -29.64
C ALA A 139 30.95 -15.13 -28.70
N SER A 140 30.97 -14.55 -27.50
CA SER A 140 29.90 -14.61 -26.51
C SER A 140 28.58 -14.07 -27.08
N GLU A 141 28.62 -12.92 -27.75
CA GLU A 141 27.44 -12.30 -28.37
C GLU A 141 26.87 -13.15 -29.50
N LYS A 142 27.73 -13.75 -30.34
CA LYS A 142 27.29 -14.69 -31.38
C LYS A 142 26.63 -15.93 -30.77
N LEU A 143 27.20 -16.46 -29.69
CA LEU A 143 26.68 -17.65 -29.03
C LEU A 143 25.30 -17.38 -28.40
N LEU A 144 25.13 -16.23 -27.72
CA LEU A 144 23.85 -15.79 -27.17
C LEU A 144 22.72 -15.70 -28.23
N LYS A 145 23.05 -15.26 -29.45
CA LYS A 145 22.09 -15.14 -30.55
C LYS A 145 21.77 -16.49 -31.20
N LYS A 146 22.73 -17.42 -31.19
CA LYS A 146 22.60 -18.76 -31.78
C LYS A 146 21.74 -19.67 -30.91
N LEU A 147 21.96 -19.67 -29.60
CA LEU A 147 21.27 -20.55 -28.65
C LEU A 147 19.79 -20.22 -28.56
N LYS A 148 18.93 -21.24 -28.59
CA LYS A 148 17.46 -21.09 -28.64
C LYS A 148 16.83 -21.48 -27.31
N THR A 149 15.89 -20.67 -26.87
CA THR A 149 15.02 -20.89 -25.71
C THR A 149 13.56 -20.87 -26.17
N PRO A 150 12.60 -21.31 -25.34
CA PRO A 150 11.17 -21.23 -25.69
C PRO A 150 10.68 -19.82 -26.03
N GLU A 151 11.34 -18.79 -25.50
CA GLU A 151 10.99 -17.38 -25.67
C GLU A 151 11.75 -16.71 -26.83
N GLY A 152 12.63 -17.44 -27.52
CA GLY A 152 13.51 -16.89 -28.56
C GLY A 152 15.00 -17.12 -28.25
N PRO A 153 15.91 -16.37 -28.87
CA PRO A 153 17.34 -16.47 -28.60
C PRO A 153 17.69 -16.25 -27.12
N LEU A 154 18.75 -16.91 -26.62
CA LEU A 154 19.23 -16.73 -25.24
C LEU A 154 19.55 -15.27 -24.92
N ALA A 155 20.01 -14.50 -25.92
CA ALA A 155 20.17 -13.05 -25.82
C ALA A 155 18.94 -12.34 -25.24
N GLN A 156 17.72 -12.72 -25.65
CA GLN A 156 16.48 -12.10 -25.16
C GLN A 156 16.19 -12.43 -23.70
N VAL A 157 16.58 -13.61 -23.23
CA VAL A 157 16.48 -14.00 -21.82
C VAL A 157 17.42 -13.16 -20.96
N VAL A 158 18.65 -12.94 -21.44
CA VAL A 158 19.63 -12.07 -20.79
C VAL A 158 19.15 -10.62 -20.78
N ASP A 159 18.65 -10.11 -21.91
CA ASP A 159 18.08 -8.76 -22.00
C ASP A 159 16.92 -8.55 -21.03
N ALA A 160 16.05 -9.55 -20.89
CA ALA A 160 14.93 -9.48 -19.96
C ALA A 160 15.39 -9.41 -18.50
N TRP A 161 16.43 -10.15 -18.10
CA TRP A 161 16.94 -10.03 -16.73
C TRP A 161 17.63 -8.68 -16.52
N VAL A 162 18.36 -8.17 -17.53
CA VAL A 162 19.12 -6.91 -17.42
C VAL A 162 18.12 -5.77 -17.28
N ALA A 163 17.07 -5.77 -18.11
CA ALA A 163 15.99 -4.81 -18.05
C ALA A 163 15.29 -4.83 -16.68
N ALA A 164 15.06 -6.01 -16.10
CA ALA A 164 14.46 -6.13 -14.77
C ALA A 164 15.34 -5.49 -13.69
N ALA A 165 16.64 -5.81 -13.64
CA ALA A 165 17.56 -5.25 -12.66
C ALA A 165 17.67 -3.71 -12.76
N LEU A 166 17.74 -3.17 -13.98
CA LEU A 166 17.79 -1.72 -14.21
C LEU A 166 16.48 -1.03 -13.86
N GLU A 167 15.34 -1.69 -14.05
CA GLU A 167 14.03 -1.13 -13.68
C GLU A 167 13.84 -1.13 -12.15
N ILE A 168 14.33 -2.14 -11.44
CA ILE A 168 14.33 -2.17 -9.97
C ILE A 168 15.09 -0.96 -9.41
N GLU A 169 16.26 -0.61 -9.98
CA GLU A 169 17.02 0.58 -9.56
C GLU A 169 16.18 1.87 -9.68
N LYS A 170 15.41 2.03 -10.76
CA LYS A 170 14.51 3.18 -10.93
C LYS A 170 13.38 3.18 -9.90
N LEU A 171 12.82 2.01 -9.58
CA LEU A 171 11.77 1.91 -8.57
C LEU A 171 12.29 2.22 -7.17
N GLU A 172 13.50 1.80 -6.83
CA GLU A 172 14.13 2.17 -5.56
C GLU A 172 14.37 3.68 -5.48
N ALA A 173 14.86 4.30 -6.56
CA ALA A 173 15.01 5.76 -6.62
C ALA A 173 13.66 6.48 -6.48
N GLN A 174 12.59 5.97 -7.11
CA GLN A 174 11.23 6.50 -6.93
C GLN A 174 10.74 6.32 -5.50
N ARG A 175 11.04 5.18 -4.86
CA ARG A 175 10.67 4.89 -3.46
C ARG A 175 11.36 5.86 -2.52
N GLU A 176 12.65 6.10 -2.71
CA GLU A 176 13.43 7.08 -1.95
C GLU A 176 12.91 8.50 -2.16
N GLN A 177 12.65 8.90 -3.41
CA GLN A 177 12.10 10.21 -3.71
C GLN A 177 10.70 10.40 -3.09
N LEU A 178 9.86 9.35 -3.12
CA LEU A 178 8.54 9.37 -2.51
C LEU A 178 8.64 9.48 -0.98
N ALA A 179 9.62 8.82 -0.36
CA ALA A 179 9.90 8.93 1.07
C ALA A 179 10.43 10.33 1.46
N LEU A 180 11.27 10.96 0.62
CA LEU A 180 11.80 12.31 0.84
C LEU A 180 10.78 13.42 0.57
N SER A 181 9.88 13.21 -0.39
CA SER A 181 8.79 14.14 -0.73
C SER A 181 7.61 14.03 0.24
N ALA A 182 7.65 13.05 1.13
CA ALA A 182 6.70 12.88 2.21
C ALA A 182 6.90 14.07 3.19
N PRO A 183 5.89 14.95 3.39
CA PRO A 183 5.96 15.99 4.42
C PRO A 183 6.38 15.37 5.75
N SER A 184 7.17 16.04 6.59
CA SER A 184 7.64 15.52 7.89
C SER A 184 6.52 15.03 8.85
N ASN A 185 5.25 15.24 8.48
CA ASN A 185 4.02 14.75 9.12
C ASN A 185 3.34 13.60 8.35
N THR A 186 4.06 12.78 7.57
CA THR A 186 3.46 11.72 6.72
C THR A 186 3.99 10.31 6.95
N ASP A 187 4.20 9.97 8.21
CA ASP A 187 3.51 8.75 8.64
C ASP A 187 2.02 9.08 8.52
N GLY A 188 1.30 8.46 7.58
CA GLY A 188 -0.16 8.61 7.53
C GLY A 188 -0.71 8.51 8.95
N ALA A 189 -1.66 9.38 9.32
CA ALA A 189 -2.04 9.64 10.71
C ALA A 189 -1.82 8.44 11.63
N THR A 190 -0.87 8.58 12.56
CA THR A 190 -0.47 7.48 13.46
C THR A 190 -1.70 6.89 14.15
N PRO A 191 -1.68 5.62 14.59
CA PRO A 191 -2.79 5.04 15.34
C PRO A 191 -3.23 5.91 16.54
N ARG A 192 -2.26 6.61 17.16
CA ARG A 192 -2.50 7.58 18.23
C ARG A 192 -3.24 8.82 17.74
N GLU A 193 -2.87 9.40 16.61
CA GLU A 193 -3.56 10.56 16.02
C GLU A 193 -4.97 10.21 15.56
N VAL A 194 -5.16 9.03 14.94
CA VAL A 194 -6.49 8.52 14.60
C VAL A 194 -7.34 8.36 15.86
N LEU A 195 -6.79 7.75 16.92
CA LEU A 195 -7.49 7.60 18.19
C LEU A 195 -7.83 8.95 18.83
N ASN A 196 -6.91 9.92 18.80
CA ASN A 196 -7.13 11.26 19.32
C ASN A 196 -8.23 12.01 18.53
N ALA A 197 -8.19 11.93 17.20
CA ALA A 197 -9.21 12.52 16.33
C ALA A 197 -10.59 11.90 16.58
N ARG A 198 -10.67 10.56 16.72
CA ARG A 198 -11.90 9.85 17.08
C ARG A 198 -12.41 10.28 18.46
N ASN A 199 -11.54 10.38 19.45
CA ASN A 199 -11.92 10.79 20.80
C ASN A 199 -12.39 12.25 20.85
N ALA A 200 -11.75 13.15 20.11
CA ALA A 200 -12.19 14.54 19.96
C ALA A 200 -13.59 14.61 19.33
N TRP A 201 -13.82 13.84 18.25
CA TRP A 201 -15.13 13.73 17.61
C TRP A 201 -16.19 13.17 18.56
N ILE A 202 -15.87 12.12 19.33
CA ILE A 202 -16.78 11.52 20.32
C ILE A 202 -17.18 12.56 21.39
N ARG A 203 -16.23 13.35 21.89
CA ARG A 203 -16.52 14.42 22.86
C ARG A 203 -17.43 15.49 22.25
N MET A 204 -17.14 15.91 21.01
CA MET A 204 -17.96 16.87 20.27
C MET A 204 -19.38 16.34 20.07
N ALA A 205 -19.55 15.11 19.59
CA ALA A 205 -20.87 14.51 19.35
C ALA A 205 -21.70 14.41 20.65
N ARG A 206 -21.07 14.10 21.78
CA ARG A 206 -21.72 14.14 23.10
C ARG A 206 -22.14 15.56 23.49
N ALA A 207 -21.29 16.55 23.27
CA ALA A 207 -21.63 17.94 23.54
C ALA A 207 -22.85 18.39 22.72
N VAL A 208 -22.93 17.99 21.44
CA VAL A 208 -24.09 18.25 20.59
C VAL A 208 -25.35 17.57 21.16
N GLU A 209 -25.29 16.28 21.52
CA GLU A 209 -26.44 15.60 22.15
C GLU A 209 -26.89 16.27 23.45
N THR A 210 -25.95 16.61 24.33
CA THR A 210 -26.26 17.23 25.63
C THR A 210 -26.87 18.61 25.45
N ASN A 211 -26.30 19.46 24.60
CA ASN A 211 -26.84 20.81 24.37
C ASN A 211 -28.20 20.75 23.67
N LEU A 212 -28.40 19.82 22.74
CA LEU A 212 -29.69 19.65 22.08
C LEU A 212 -30.77 19.12 23.02
N ALA A 213 -30.42 18.28 24.00
CA ALA A 213 -31.37 17.82 25.01
C ALA A 213 -31.81 18.93 25.98
N LEU A 214 -30.99 19.97 26.14
CA LEU A 214 -31.30 21.14 26.98
C LEU A 214 -31.94 22.30 26.20
N GLU A 215 -31.98 22.19 24.87
CA GLU A 215 -32.48 23.23 23.98
C GLU A 215 -34.00 23.31 24.01
N LYS A 216 -34.54 24.37 24.62
CA LYS A 216 -35.99 24.54 24.79
C LYS A 216 -36.71 24.84 23.48
N THR A 217 -36.01 25.39 22.50
CA THR A 217 -36.59 25.75 21.20
C THR A 217 -36.57 24.59 20.20
N ALA A 218 -35.97 23.45 20.55
CA ALA A 218 -35.89 22.30 19.65
C ALA A 218 -37.19 21.47 19.68
N SER A 219 -37.83 21.32 18.51
CA SER A 219 -38.93 20.36 18.35
C SER A 219 -38.41 18.92 18.30
N ALA A 220 -39.26 17.94 18.61
CA ALA A 220 -38.91 16.53 18.48
C ALA A 220 -38.45 16.15 17.05
N GLU A 221 -39.06 16.77 16.04
CA GLU A 221 -38.66 16.63 14.64
C GLU A 221 -37.26 17.19 14.39
N THR A 222 -36.92 18.34 14.98
CA THR A 222 -35.57 18.93 14.88
C THR A 222 -34.53 18.03 15.53
N VAL A 223 -34.87 17.45 16.69
CA VAL A 223 -34.00 16.50 17.39
C VAL A 223 -33.75 15.24 16.55
N ASP A 224 -34.79 14.67 15.94
CA ASP A 224 -34.63 13.49 15.09
C ASP A 224 -33.90 13.81 13.78
N ARG A 225 -34.12 14.98 13.20
CA ARG A 225 -33.39 15.45 12.02
C ARG A 225 -31.88 15.51 12.29
N LEU A 226 -31.47 16.14 13.40
CA LEU A 226 -30.06 16.35 13.72
C LEU A 226 -29.38 15.08 14.25
N LEU A 227 -30.04 14.28 15.11
CA LEU A 227 -29.43 13.12 15.78
C LEU A 227 -29.84 11.77 15.21
N GLY A 228 -30.86 11.71 14.36
CA GLY A 228 -31.40 10.45 13.83
C GLY A 228 -30.33 9.65 13.07
N ARG A 229 -29.47 10.34 12.30
CA ARG A 229 -28.34 9.71 11.62
C ARG A 229 -27.32 9.15 12.62
N LEU A 230 -26.95 9.92 13.64
CA LEU A 230 -26.03 9.51 14.69
C LEU A 230 -26.54 8.24 15.40
N ARG A 231 -27.81 8.22 15.81
CA ARG A 231 -28.45 7.09 16.52
C ARG A 231 -28.51 5.82 15.65
N ARG A 232 -28.89 5.95 14.38
CA ARG A 232 -28.95 4.80 13.45
C ARG A 232 -27.57 4.20 13.20
N GLU A 233 -26.56 5.03 12.96
CA GLU A 233 -25.20 4.56 12.70
C GLU A 233 -24.53 4.00 13.96
N SER A 234 -24.76 4.58 15.14
CA SER A 234 -24.26 4.02 16.40
C SER A 234 -24.88 2.65 16.69
N PHE A 235 -26.19 2.50 16.50
CA PHE A 235 -26.86 1.21 16.68
C PHE A 235 -26.32 0.13 15.72
N ARG A 236 -26.14 0.49 14.44
CA ARG A 236 -25.53 -0.41 13.44
C ARG A 236 -24.10 -0.81 13.83
N ALA A 237 -23.31 0.15 14.31
CA ALA A 237 -21.93 -0.09 14.72
C ALA A 237 -21.83 -0.99 15.96
N ASP A 238 -22.66 -0.75 16.97
CA ASP A 238 -22.70 -1.59 18.18
C ASP A 238 -23.13 -3.03 17.85
N ARG A 239 -24.09 -3.22 16.92
CA ARG A 239 -24.50 -4.54 16.46
C ARG A 239 -23.37 -5.30 15.75
N ARG A 240 -22.54 -4.60 14.96
CA ARG A 240 -21.34 -5.20 14.32
C ARG A 240 -20.29 -5.60 15.35
N GLY A 241 -20.00 -4.71 16.31
CA GLY A 241 -19.03 -4.98 17.38
C GLY A 241 -19.38 -6.21 18.23
N ARG A 242 -20.69 -6.42 18.50
CA ARG A 242 -21.16 -7.61 19.24
C ARG A 242 -21.04 -8.92 18.44
N LYS A 243 -21.24 -8.89 17.13
CA LYS A 243 -21.10 -10.09 16.27
C LYS A 243 -19.64 -10.46 16.00
N GLY A 244 -18.74 -9.49 15.91
CA GLY A 244 -17.31 -9.73 15.71
C GLY A 244 -16.53 -10.21 16.94
N GLY A 245 -17.14 -10.13 18.14
CA GLY A 245 -16.56 -10.65 19.39
C GLY A 245 -17.16 -11.99 19.85
N ALA A 246 -18.06 -12.58 19.07
CA ALA A 246 -18.63 -13.90 19.32
C ALA A 246 -18.08 -14.88 18.29
N GLU A 247 -16.80 -15.20 18.42
CA GLU A 247 -16.25 -16.42 17.81
C GLU A 247 -16.66 -17.58 18.74
N PRO A 248 -17.41 -18.59 18.25
CA PRO A 248 -17.74 -19.74 19.08
C PRO A 248 -16.44 -20.49 19.38
N ALA A 249 -16.20 -20.76 20.68
CA ALA A 249 -15.15 -21.69 21.07
C ALA A 249 -15.34 -23.01 20.29
N PRO A 250 -14.26 -23.63 19.78
CA PRO A 250 -14.38 -24.91 19.11
C PRO A 250 -14.98 -25.90 20.10
N ALA A 251 -16.02 -26.60 19.65
CA ALA A 251 -16.54 -27.74 20.38
C ALA A 251 -15.40 -28.78 20.44
N ASP A 252 -14.98 -29.13 21.65
CA ASP A 252 -14.19 -30.34 21.87
C ASP A 252 -15.07 -31.54 21.45
N ASP A 253 -14.72 -32.16 20.33
CA ASP A 253 -15.24 -33.46 19.94
C ASP A 253 -14.65 -34.51 20.89
N ALA A 254 -15.56 -35.19 21.61
CA ALA A 254 -15.30 -36.42 22.37
C ALA A 254 -15.76 -37.64 21.57
#